data_AF-A0AAJ3Z382-F1
#
_entry.id   AF-A0AAJ3Z382-F1
#
_cell.length_a   1.000
_cell.length_b   1.000
_cell.length_c   1.000
_cell.angle_alpha   90.00
_cell.angle_beta   90.00
_cell.angle_gamma   90.00
#
_symmetry.space_group_name_H-M   'P 1'
#
loop_
_entity.id
_entity.type
_entity.pdbx_description
1 polymer ?
#
loop_
_entity_poly.entity_id
_entity_poly.type
_entity_poly.pdbx_seq_one_letter_code
_entity_poly.pdbx_strand_id
1 'polypeptide(L)'
;MEENKNLIQMVLEYQETKNSRVFNEIFRYYQDIVEKIAQDFSAARTIIKDDIISALNERLWQCIETFNVTTANNLDSVIAFHLKRKAVDVIRGKQGTYVDKRVPIDTTSEENAATFESGEHFDLEEYVISRTCGEIKTDQDKLQLIEALTEKSDSLTTAIVNEHLASERPTYASIGQRVGVHYKKVERVIKGLAKNYDASKYGELNAFLSV
;
A
#
# COMPACT_ATOMS: atom_id res chain seq x y z
N MET A 1 -32.88 -0.05 -31.98
CA MET A 1 -34.08 0.53 -31.34
C MET A 1 -34.90 -0.53 -30.62
N GLU A 2 -35.15 -1.68 -31.25
CA GLU A 2 -35.84 -2.83 -30.61
C GLU A 2 -35.11 -3.35 -29.36
N GLU A 3 -33.79 -3.52 -29.45
CA GLU A 3 -32.96 -4.01 -28.33
C GLU A 3 -33.00 -3.09 -27.10
N ASN A 4 -32.94 -1.77 -27.31
CA ASN A 4 -33.00 -0.79 -26.22
C ASN A 4 -34.37 -0.78 -25.53
N LYS A 5 -35.47 -0.96 -26.30
CA LYS A 5 -36.81 -1.11 -25.73
C LYS A 5 -36.94 -2.39 -24.89
N ASN A 6 -36.41 -3.51 -25.38
CA ASN A 6 -36.39 -4.76 -24.63
C ASN A 6 -35.60 -4.65 -23.33
N LEU A 7 -34.45 -3.98 -23.35
CA LEU A 7 -33.65 -3.72 -22.14
C LEU A 7 -34.37 -2.81 -21.15
N ILE A 8 -35.04 -1.76 -21.62
CA ILE A 8 -35.87 -0.91 -20.76
C ILE A 8 -36.95 -1.74 -20.08
N GLN A 9 -37.61 -2.64 -20.80
CA GLN A 9 -38.62 -3.53 -20.23
C GLN A 9 -38.05 -4.44 -19.15
N MET A 10 -36.87 -5.05 -19.39
CA MET A 10 -36.18 -5.87 -18.39
C MET A 10 -35.81 -5.06 -17.14
N VAL A 11 -35.35 -3.81 -17.31
CA VAL A 11 -35.04 -2.93 -16.18
C VAL A 11 -36.28 -2.63 -15.35
N LEU A 12 -37.42 -2.32 -15.98
CA LEU A 12 -38.68 -2.10 -15.29
C LEU A 12 -39.16 -3.36 -14.55
N GLU A 13 -39.08 -4.52 -15.20
CA GLU A 13 -39.41 -5.82 -14.58
C GLU A 13 -38.54 -6.08 -13.35
N TYR A 14 -37.23 -5.82 -13.43
CA TYR A 14 -36.34 -5.95 -12.29
C TYR A 14 -36.66 -4.95 -11.18
N GLN A 15 -36.98 -3.70 -11.50
CA GLN A 15 -37.33 -2.70 -10.50
C GLN A 15 -38.59 -3.09 -9.71
N GLU A 16 -39.58 -3.70 -10.36
CA GLU A 16 -40.83 -4.16 -9.72
C GLU A 16 -40.64 -5.49 -8.96
N THR A 17 -40.00 -6.47 -9.58
CA THR A 17 -39.94 -7.85 -9.05
C THR A 17 -38.72 -8.11 -8.17
N LYS A 18 -37.67 -7.28 -8.30
CA LYS A 18 -36.34 -7.51 -7.72
C LYS A 18 -35.76 -8.89 -8.02
N ASN A 19 -36.16 -9.50 -9.12
CA ASN A 19 -35.72 -10.82 -9.54
C ASN A 19 -34.26 -10.82 -9.99
N SER A 20 -33.40 -11.55 -9.27
CA SER A 20 -31.97 -11.64 -9.57
C SER A 20 -31.66 -12.23 -10.95
N ARG A 21 -32.55 -13.06 -11.52
CA ARG A 21 -32.35 -13.62 -12.87
C ARG A 21 -32.41 -12.55 -13.94
N VAL A 22 -33.42 -11.67 -13.86
CA VAL A 22 -33.59 -10.54 -14.79
C VAL A 22 -32.40 -9.58 -14.68
N PHE A 23 -31.95 -9.30 -13.45
CA PHE A 23 -30.73 -8.50 -13.26
C PHE A 23 -29.50 -9.14 -13.90
N ASN A 24 -29.30 -10.45 -13.75
CA ASN A 24 -28.15 -11.14 -14.33
C ASN A 24 -28.13 -11.07 -15.86
N GLU A 25 -29.28 -11.06 -16.52
CA GLU A 25 -29.37 -10.87 -17.97
C GLU A 25 -28.97 -9.46 -18.38
N ILE A 26 -29.47 -8.44 -17.68
CA ILE A 26 -29.07 -7.04 -17.90
C ILE A 26 -27.56 -6.87 -17.63
N PHE A 27 -27.06 -7.47 -16.55
CA PHE A 27 -25.66 -7.41 -16.17
C PHE A 27 -24.75 -8.00 -17.25
N ARG A 28 -25.10 -9.18 -17.78
CA ARG A 28 -24.36 -9.83 -18.88
C ARG A 28 -24.35 -8.97 -20.14
N TYR A 29 -25.45 -8.28 -20.46
CA TYR A 29 -25.51 -7.38 -21.61
C TYR A 29 -24.48 -6.24 -21.50
N TYR A 30 -24.32 -5.63 -20.31
CA TYR A 30 -23.39 -4.52 -20.11
C TYR A 30 -21.96 -4.94 -19.77
N GLN A 31 -21.70 -6.24 -19.56
CA GLN A 31 -20.39 -6.73 -19.12
C GLN A 31 -19.27 -6.34 -20.08
N ASP A 32 -19.47 -6.50 -21.39
CA ASP A 32 -18.47 -6.14 -22.40
C ASP A 32 -18.19 -4.62 -22.43
N ILE A 33 -19.22 -3.80 -22.17
CA ILE A 33 -19.08 -2.35 -22.11
C ILE A 33 -18.28 -1.94 -20.88
N VAL A 34 -18.56 -2.53 -19.72
CA VAL A 34 -17.80 -2.32 -18.49
C VAL A 34 -16.33 -2.71 -18.69
N GLU A 35 -16.09 -3.88 -19.27
CA GLU A 35 -14.75 -4.42 -19.52
C GLU A 35 -13.95 -3.51 -20.45
N LYS A 36 -14.57 -3.06 -21.54
CA LYS A 36 -13.95 -2.14 -22.50
C LYS A 36 -13.59 -0.81 -21.86
N ILE A 37 -14.51 -0.21 -21.08
CA ILE A 37 -14.23 1.04 -20.36
C ILE A 37 -13.10 0.82 -19.35
N ALA A 38 -13.14 -0.25 -18.56
CA ALA A 38 -12.08 -0.53 -17.60
C ALA A 38 -10.70 -0.72 -18.28
N GLN A 39 -10.66 -1.40 -19.43
CA GLN A 39 -9.45 -1.58 -20.22
C GLN A 39 -8.92 -0.24 -20.75
N ASP A 40 -9.76 0.60 -21.36
CA ASP A 40 -9.38 1.90 -21.90
C ASP A 40 -8.80 2.82 -20.81
N PHE A 41 -9.40 2.78 -19.62
CA PHE A 41 -9.03 3.66 -18.52
C PHE A 41 -7.82 3.16 -17.71
N SER A 42 -7.59 1.85 -17.65
CA SER A 42 -6.42 1.22 -17.03
C SER A 42 -5.18 1.24 -17.94
N ALA A 43 -5.32 1.08 -19.26
CA ALA A 43 -4.17 1.02 -20.17
C ALA A 43 -3.24 2.25 -20.09
N ALA A 44 -3.81 3.42 -19.83
CA ALA A 44 -3.05 4.67 -19.75
C ALA A 44 -2.59 5.03 -18.31
N ARG A 45 -2.90 4.22 -17.29
CA ARG A 45 -2.79 4.63 -15.88
C ARG A 45 -2.40 3.46 -14.98
N THR A 46 -1.63 3.77 -13.93
CA THR A 46 -1.17 2.80 -12.93
C THR A 46 -2.26 2.38 -11.92
N ILE A 47 -3.50 2.15 -12.38
CA ILE A 47 -4.61 1.73 -11.52
C ILE A 47 -4.96 0.28 -11.86
N ILE A 48 -5.18 -0.52 -10.83
CA ILE A 48 -5.60 -1.92 -10.96
C ILE A 48 -6.93 -1.96 -11.71
N LYS A 49 -6.99 -2.73 -12.80
CA LYS A 49 -8.18 -2.83 -13.65
C LYS A 49 -9.41 -3.32 -12.89
N ASP A 50 -9.24 -4.31 -12.03
CA ASP A 50 -10.33 -4.91 -11.24
C ASP A 50 -11.01 -3.92 -10.30
N ASP A 51 -10.25 -2.97 -9.77
CA ASP A 51 -10.79 -1.88 -8.96
C ASP A 51 -11.74 -0.98 -9.76
N ILE A 52 -11.41 -0.74 -11.05
CA ILE A 52 -12.27 0.03 -11.95
C ILE A 52 -13.52 -0.80 -12.26
N ILE A 53 -13.37 -2.09 -12.62
CA ILE A 53 -14.49 -2.99 -12.90
C ILE A 53 -15.46 -3.04 -11.72
N SER A 54 -14.97 -3.24 -10.49
CA SER A 54 -15.81 -3.29 -9.30
C SER A 54 -16.62 -2.00 -9.12
N ALA A 55 -15.98 -0.84 -9.28
CA ALA A 55 -16.65 0.46 -9.14
C ALA A 55 -17.66 0.73 -10.27
N LEU A 56 -17.40 0.23 -11.47
CA LEU A 56 -18.31 0.32 -12.61
C LEU A 56 -19.53 -0.60 -12.44
N ASN A 57 -19.34 -1.83 -11.96
CA ASN A 57 -20.43 -2.77 -11.69
C ASN A 57 -21.38 -2.25 -10.61
N GLU A 58 -20.84 -1.68 -9.53
CA GLU A 58 -21.67 -1.03 -8.51
C GLU A 58 -22.48 0.13 -9.12
N ARG A 59 -21.84 0.93 -9.98
CA ARG A 59 -22.52 2.05 -10.64
C ARG A 59 -23.59 1.59 -11.63
N LEU A 60 -23.35 0.52 -12.35
CA LEU A 60 -24.32 -0.11 -13.25
C LEU A 60 -25.58 -0.51 -12.46
N TRP A 61 -25.41 -1.20 -11.34
CA TRP A 61 -26.51 -1.59 -10.47
C TRP A 61 -27.32 -0.38 -9.98
N GLN A 62 -26.66 0.68 -9.49
CA GLN A 62 -27.34 1.93 -9.10
C GLN A 62 -28.10 2.58 -10.25
N CYS A 63 -27.53 2.60 -11.45
CA CYS A 63 -28.19 3.13 -12.63
C CYS A 63 -29.46 2.34 -12.96
N ILE A 64 -29.41 1.01 -12.90
CA ILE A 64 -30.57 0.14 -13.12
C ILE A 64 -31.64 0.37 -12.04
N GLU A 65 -31.26 0.52 -10.77
CA GLU A 65 -32.24 0.77 -9.70
C GLU A 65 -32.94 2.12 -9.80
N THR A 66 -32.22 3.15 -10.23
CA THR A 66 -32.71 4.55 -10.28
C THR A 66 -33.22 4.98 -11.65
N PHE A 67 -33.11 4.12 -12.67
CA PHE A 67 -33.47 4.47 -14.04
C PHE A 67 -34.94 4.87 -14.15
N ASN A 68 -35.21 6.00 -14.79
CA ASN A 68 -36.55 6.48 -15.04
C ASN A 68 -36.74 6.74 -16.55
N VAL A 69 -37.70 6.01 -17.13
CA VAL A 69 -38.04 6.06 -18.56
C VAL A 69 -38.52 7.44 -18.99
N THR A 70 -39.15 8.21 -18.10
CA THR A 70 -39.66 9.55 -18.42
C THR A 70 -38.56 10.56 -18.71
N THR A 71 -37.37 10.36 -18.14
CA THR A 71 -36.22 11.27 -18.28
C THR A 71 -35.29 10.91 -19.43
N ALA A 72 -35.29 9.66 -19.90
CA ALA A 72 -34.40 9.24 -20.97
C ALA A 72 -34.95 8.05 -21.77
N ASN A 73 -34.98 8.21 -23.09
CA ASN A 73 -35.47 7.18 -24.03
C ASN A 73 -34.37 6.21 -24.50
N ASN A 74 -33.12 6.39 -24.07
CA ASN A 74 -31.99 5.56 -24.50
C ASN A 74 -31.16 5.14 -23.29
N LEU A 75 -31.38 3.90 -22.85
CA LEU A 75 -30.72 3.34 -21.66
C LEU A 75 -29.20 3.22 -21.84
N ASP A 76 -28.76 2.70 -22.99
CA ASP A 76 -27.32 2.49 -23.30
C ASP A 76 -26.52 3.78 -23.17
N SER A 77 -27.05 4.89 -23.71
CA SER A 77 -26.37 6.19 -23.68
C SER A 77 -26.24 6.73 -22.27
N VAL A 78 -27.30 6.57 -21.45
CA VAL A 78 -27.32 7.00 -20.04
C VAL A 78 -26.32 6.19 -19.22
N ILE A 79 -26.35 4.86 -19.36
CA ILE A 79 -25.45 3.96 -18.64
C ILE A 79 -24.01 4.24 -19.07
N ALA A 80 -23.72 4.29 -20.37
CA ALA A 80 -22.36 4.58 -20.86
C ALA A 80 -21.83 5.92 -20.34
N PHE A 81 -22.67 6.96 -20.27
CA PHE A 81 -22.30 8.25 -19.69
C PHE A 81 -21.93 8.14 -18.21
N HIS A 82 -22.77 7.46 -17.40
CA HIS A 82 -22.51 7.30 -15.98
C HIS A 82 -21.31 6.41 -15.68
N LEU A 83 -21.11 5.34 -16.45
CA LEU A 83 -19.94 4.46 -16.32
C LEU A 83 -18.65 5.22 -16.63
N LYS A 84 -18.59 5.98 -17.74
CA LYS A 84 -17.42 6.81 -18.07
C LYS A 84 -17.13 7.85 -16.99
N ARG A 85 -18.17 8.50 -16.44
CA ARG A 85 -17.99 9.48 -15.36
C ARG A 85 -17.45 8.81 -14.09
N LYS A 86 -17.98 7.65 -13.72
CA LYS A 86 -17.50 6.88 -12.57
C LYS A 86 -16.05 6.43 -12.76
N ALA A 87 -15.66 5.98 -13.95
CA ALA A 87 -14.26 5.65 -14.25
C ALA A 87 -13.33 6.85 -14.02
N VAL A 88 -13.72 8.04 -14.49
CA VAL A 88 -12.98 9.29 -14.24
C VAL A 88 -12.89 9.60 -12.75
N ASP A 89 -13.97 9.43 -11.99
CA ASP A 89 -13.98 9.70 -10.55
C ASP A 89 -13.07 8.72 -9.77
N VAL A 90 -13.09 7.43 -10.13
CA VAL A 90 -12.20 6.41 -9.57
C VAL A 90 -10.74 6.78 -9.80
N ILE A 91 -10.42 7.20 -11.02
CA ILE A 91 -9.06 7.63 -11.36
C ILE A 91 -8.65 8.86 -10.57
N ARG A 92 -9.51 9.89 -10.52
CA ARG A 92 -9.20 11.11 -9.77
C ARG A 92 -9.01 10.84 -8.28
N GLY A 93 -9.80 9.93 -7.70
CA GLY A 93 -9.69 9.54 -6.30
C GLY A 93 -8.50 8.63 -6.00
N LYS A 94 -7.99 7.88 -7.00
CA LYS A 94 -6.88 6.93 -6.85
C LYS A 94 -5.57 7.41 -7.48
N GLN A 95 -5.51 8.61 -8.06
CA GLN A 95 -4.26 9.19 -8.55
C GLN A 95 -3.35 9.60 -7.38
N GLY A 96 -2.04 9.38 -7.56
CA GLY A 96 -1.02 9.65 -6.55
C GLY A 96 -0.69 8.43 -5.70
N THR A 97 -0.70 8.58 -4.37
CA THR A 97 -0.13 7.64 -3.38
C THR A 97 -0.83 6.28 -3.30
N TYR A 98 -1.95 6.06 -3.99
CA TYR A 98 -2.67 4.77 -3.98
C TYR A 98 -1.88 3.67 -4.67
N VAL A 99 -1.21 4.03 -5.78
CA VAL A 99 -0.39 3.12 -6.58
C VAL A 99 0.86 2.72 -5.80
N ASP A 100 1.56 3.70 -5.21
CA ASP A 100 2.79 3.46 -4.43
C ASP A 100 2.55 2.57 -3.20
N LYS A 101 1.31 2.53 -2.70
CA LYS A 101 0.91 1.71 -1.54
C LYS A 101 0.39 0.33 -1.90
N ARG A 102 0.08 0.06 -3.18
CA ARG A 102 -0.44 -1.23 -3.64
C ARG A 102 0.51 -1.81 -4.67
N VAL A 103 1.48 -2.57 -4.17
CA VAL A 103 2.28 -3.47 -5.01
C VAL A 103 1.33 -4.57 -5.50
N PRO A 104 1.06 -4.69 -6.81
CA PRO A 104 0.30 -5.83 -7.32
C PRO A 104 1.08 -7.10 -6.97
N ILE A 105 0.39 -8.08 -6.39
CA ILE A 105 0.95 -9.40 -6.12
C ILE A 105 1.34 -9.98 -7.49
N ASP A 106 2.64 -10.17 -7.70
CA ASP A 106 3.16 -10.75 -8.93
C ASP A 106 2.72 -12.22 -9.01
N THR A 107 1.78 -12.51 -9.90
CA THR A 107 1.24 -13.86 -10.12
C THR A 107 2.16 -14.73 -10.98
N THR A 108 3.28 -14.18 -11.45
CA THR A 108 4.29 -14.91 -12.23
C THR A 108 5.58 -15.20 -11.46
N SER A 109 5.72 -14.66 -10.25
CA SER A 109 6.81 -15.04 -9.35
C SER A 109 6.54 -16.44 -8.83
N GLU A 110 7.49 -17.37 -9.02
CA GLU A 110 7.50 -18.65 -8.30
C GLU A 110 7.24 -18.37 -6.82
N GLU A 111 6.14 -18.91 -6.31
CA GLU A 111 5.62 -18.65 -4.99
C GLU A 111 6.59 -19.18 -3.93
N ASN A 112 7.51 -18.33 -3.47
CA ASN A 112 7.94 -18.35 -2.07
C ASN A 112 6.98 -17.46 -1.29
N ALA A 113 5.69 -17.79 -1.33
CA ALA A 113 4.78 -17.30 -0.31
C ALA A 113 5.37 -17.74 1.03
N ALA A 114 5.59 -16.82 1.96
CA ALA A 114 5.90 -17.15 3.34
C ALA A 114 4.64 -17.74 3.99
N THR A 115 4.18 -18.89 3.51
CA THR A 115 3.40 -19.81 4.32
C THR A 115 4.32 -20.17 5.47
N PHE A 116 4.00 -19.65 6.64
CA PHE A 116 4.57 -20.08 7.90
C PHE A 116 4.18 -21.55 8.04
N GLU A 117 4.96 -22.44 7.42
CA GLU A 117 4.97 -23.84 7.79
C GLU A 117 5.45 -23.83 9.24
N SER A 118 4.49 -23.91 10.17
CA SER A 118 4.75 -24.20 11.57
C SER A 118 5.26 -25.64 11.66
N GLY A 119 6.47 -25.83 11.15
CA GLY A 119 7.31 -26.98 11.41
C GLY A 119 7.99 -26.73 12.75
N GLU A 120 7.74 -27.67 13.65
CA GLU A 120 8.24 -27.74 15.03
C GLU A 120 7.57 -26.80 16.03
N HIS A 121 7.31 -27.37 17.21
CA HIS A 121 6.69 -26.76 18.37
C HIS A 121 7.55 -25.58 18.84
N PHE A 122 7.38 -24.42 18.23
CA PHE A 122 8.05 -23.19 18.66
C PHE A 122 7.40 -22.75 19.97
N ASP A 123 8.04 -23.09 21.07
CA ASP A 123 7.58 -22.70 22.40
C ASP A 123 7.87 -21.20 22.59
N LEU A 124 6.88 -20.39 22.19
CA LEU A 124 6.97 -18.94 22.14
C LEU A 124 7.26 -18.34 23.53
N GLU A 125 6.84 -19.02 24.59
CA GLU A 125 7.17 -18.66 25.96
C GLU A 125 8.66 -18.85 26.26
N GLU A 126 9.26 -19.98 25.90
CA GLU A 126 10.69 -20.22 26.11
C GLU A 126 11.55 -19.27 25.26
N TYR A 127 11.10 -18.96 24.04
CA TYR A 127 11.74 -17.97 23.18
C TYR A 127 11.67 -16.55 23.76
N VAL A 128 10.50 -16.13 24.26
CA VAL A 128 10.34 -14.81 24.86
C VAL A 128 11.11 -14.73 26.17
N ILE A 129 11.10 -15.76 27.02
CA ILE A 129 11.88 -15.83 28.26
C ILE A 129 13.38 -15.78 27.97
N SER A 130 13.87 -16.47 26.93
CA SER A 130 15.29 -16.38 26.53
C SER A 130 15.70 -14.99 26.05
N ARG A 131 14.79 -14.22 25.43
CA ARG A 131 15.05 -12.82 25.03
C ARG A 131 14.78 -11.78 26.11
N THR A 132 13.91 -12.05 27.08
CA THR A 132 13.51 -11.05 28.10
C THR A 132 14.19 -11.25 29.45
N CYS A 133 14.66 -12.46 29.78
CA CYS A 133 15.21 -12.76 31.10
C CYS A 133 16.74 -12.93 31.17
N GLY A 134 17.49 -12.75 30.08
CA GLY A 134 18.94 -12.86 30.20
C GLY A 134 19.68 -12.43 28.94
N GLU A 135 19.89 -11.12 28.80
CA GLU A 135 21.13 -10.49 28.32
C GLU A 135 20.83 -9.02 28.04
N ILE A 136 21.36 -8.16 28.92
CA ILE A 136 21.55 -6.75 28.60
C ILE A 136 22.36 -6.73 27.30
N LYS A 137 21.77 -6.24 26.20
CA LYS A 137 22.45 -6.07 24.91
C LYS A 137 23.83 -5.48 25.14
N THR A 138 24.86 -6.30 25.01
CA THR A 138 26.23 -5.96 25.35
C THR A 138 26.68 -4.83 24.42
N ASP A 139 27.58 -3.95 24.86
CA ASP A 139 28.10 -2.85 24.02
C ASP A 139 28.73 -3.35 22.71
N GLN A 140 29.11 -4.63 22.68
CA GLN A 140 29.62 -5.34 21.52
C GLN A 140 28.58 -5.50 20.39
N ASP A 141 27.30 -5.71 20.71
CA ASP A 141 26.22 -5.81 19.72
C ASP A 141 25.88 -4.43 19.14
N LYS A 142 26.04 -3.37 19.95
CA LYS A 142 25.90 -1.98 19.50
C LYS A 142 27.02 -1.59 18.54
N LEU A 143 28.25 -2.05 18.80
CA LEU A 143 29.42 -1.81 17.95
C LEU A 143 29.30 -2.53 16.60
N GLN A 144 28.86 -3.80 16.60
CA GLN A 144 28.66 -4.56 15.35
C GLN A 144 27.57 -3.95 14.46
N LEU A 145 26.47 -3.47 15.06
CA LEU A 145 25.42 -2.74 14.34
C LEU A 145 25.95 -1.46 13.68
N ILE A 146 26.87 -0.79 14.34
CA ILE A 146 27.42 0.48 13.87
C ILE A 146 28.50 0.26 12.81
N GLU A 147 29.34 -0.77 12.94
CA GLU A 147 30.24 -1.20 11.86
C GLU A 147 29.46 -1.51 10.58
N ALA A 148 28.36 -2.26 10.68
CA ALA A 148 27.51 -2.58 9.53
C ALA A 148 26.87 -1.33 8.87
N LEU A 149 26.55 -0.29 9.64
CA LEU A 149 25.99 0.97 9.13
C LEU A 149 27.07 1.93 8.59
N THR A 150 28.32 1.80 9.03
CA THR A 150 29.42 2.70 8.66
C THR A 150 30.35 2.16 7.57
N GLU A 151 30.22 0.88 7.17
CA GLU A 151 31.07 0.21 6.17
C GLU A 151 31.13 0.91 4.79
N LYS A 152 30.09 1.69 4.43
CA LYS A 152 30.03 2.51 3.19
C LYS A 152 29.97 4.02 3.42
N SER A 153 30.24 4.47 4.65
CA SER A 153 30.08 5.87 5.05
C SER A 153 31.38 6.68 4.92
N ASP A 154 31.23 7.98 4.67
CA ASP A 154 32.36 8.92 4.61
C ASP A 154 33.16 8.93 5.92
N SER A 155 34.49 9.16 5.85
CA SER A 155 35.40 9.18 7.00
C SER A 155 34.94 10.11 8.14
N LEU A 156 34.27 11.21 7.80
CA LEU A 156 33.67 12.15 8.76
C LEU A 156 32.50 11.54 9.53
N THR A 157 31.66 10.75 8.85
CA THR A 157 30.50 10.08 9.45
C THR A 157 30.96 9.03 10.44
N THR A 158 31.98 8.24 10.09
CA THR A 158 32.59 7.26 11.01
C THR A 158 33.19 7.93 12.24
N ALA A 159 33.89 9.05 12.08
CA ALA A 159 34.44 9.81 13.21
C ALA A 159 33.35 10.35 14.15
N ILE A 160 32.24 10.87 13.59
CA ILE A 160 31.09 11.35 14.38
C ILE A 160 30.45 10.23 15.18
N VAL A 161 30.26 9.05 14.58
CA VAL A 161 29.60 7.92 15.24
C VAL A 161 30.51 7.31 16.31
N ASN A 162 31.81 7.15 16.04
CA ASN A 162 32.76 6.65 17.04
C ASN A 162 32.82 7.56 18.27
N GLU A 163 32.82 8.88 18.06
CA GLU A 163 32.82 9.86 19.15
C GLU A 163 31.49 9.88 19.92
N HIS A 164 30.37 9.63 19.24
CA HIS A 164 29.05 9.49 19.86
C HIS A 164 29.00 8.28 20.81
N LEU A 165 29.63 7.15 20.43
CA LEU A 165 29.67 5.94 21.24
C LEU A 165 30.67 5.99 22.39
N ALA A 166 31.82 6.65 22.19
CA ALA A 166 32.84 6.76 23.21
C ALA A 166 32.44 7.68 24.40
N SER A 167 31.36 8.45 24.26
CA SER A 167 30.92 9.41 25.27
C SER A 167 29.78 8.86 26.12
N GLU A 168 29.91 8.88 27.45
CA GLU A 168 28.84 8.47 28.38
C GLU A 168 27.56 9.33 28.27
N ARG A 169 27.69 10.60 27.88
CA ARG A 169 26.58 11.54 27.63
C ARG A 169 26.82 12.37 26.37
N PRO A 170 26.53 11.81 25.19
CA PRO A 170 26.83 12.45 23.93
C PRO A 170 25.87 13.61 23.64
N THR A 171 26.41 14.82 23.49
CA THR A 171 25.65 15.99 23.01
C THR A 171 26.19 16.37 21.63
N TYR A 172 25.33 16.77 20.69
CA TYR A 172 25.78 17.16 19.34
C TYR A 172 26.85 18.26 19.34
N ALA A 173 26.80 19.16 20.33
CA ALA A 173 27.81 20.19 20.52
C ALA A 173 29.15 19.63 21.01
N SER A 174 29.15 18.69 21.96
CA SER A 174 30.39 18.10 22.50
C SER A 174 31.08 17.18 21.49
N ILE A 175 30.30 16.46 20.68
CA ILE A 175 30.82 15.65 19.56
C ILE A 175 31.38 16.56 18.47
N GLY A 176 30.63 17.61 18.10
CA GLY A 176 31.08 18.55 17.07
C GLY A 176 32.38 19.26 17.43
N GLN A 177 32.55 19.64 18.70
CA GLN A 177 33.78 20.24 19.19
C GLN A 177 34.98 19.27 19.11
N ARG A 178 34.78 17.97 19.39
CA ARG A 178 35.85 16.95 19.34
C ARG A 178 36.21 16.52 17.92
N VAL A 179 35.22 16.42 17.03
CA VAL A 179 35.42 16.03 15.61
C VAL A 179 35.76 17.24 14.72
N GLY A 180 35.69 18.47 15.25
CA GLY A 180 36.03 19.69 14.51
C GLY A 180 34.95 20.14 13.52
N VAL A 181 33.68 19.84 13.80
CA VAL A 181 32.54 20.19 12.95
C VAL A 181 31.42 20.87 13.74
N HIS A 182 30.67 21.74 13.07
CA HIS A 182 29.54 22.43 13.70
C HIS A 182 28.45 21.45 14.13
N TYR A 183 27.85 21.66 15.31
CA TYR A 183 26.87 20.73 15.92
C TYR A 183 25.68 20.38 15.00
N LYS A 184 25.19 21.33 14.19
CA LYS A 184 24.12 21.07 13.20
C LYS A 184 24.50 20.03 12.15
N LYS A 185 25.80 19.95 11.81
CA LYS A 185 26.31 18.95 10.86
C LYS A 185 26.30 17.56 11.50
N VAL A 186 26.70 17.47 12.77
CA VAL A 186 26.61 16.25 13.58
C VAL A 186 25.16 15.75 13.67
N GLU A 187 24.24 16.66 14.02
CA GLU A 187 22.80 16.34 14.12
C GLU A 187 22.24 15.80 12.80
N ARG A 188 22.58 16.44 11.67
CA ARG A 188 22.11 16.01 10.34
C ARG A 188 22.62 14.61 9.98
N VAL A 189 23.88 14.30 10.31
CA VAL A 189 24.50 13.00 10.04
C VAL A 189 23.83 11.91 10.88
N ILE A 190 23.69 12.11 12.19
CA ILE A 190 23.06 11.13 13.09
C ILE A 190 21.59 10.89 12.71
N LYS A 191 20.81 11.95 12.44
CA LYS A 191 19.43 11.81 11.99
C LYS A 191 19.31 11.17 10.60
N GLY A 192 20.31 11.36 9.73
CA GLY A 192 20.38 10.73 8.41
C GLY A 192 20.62 9.23 8.51
N LEU A 193 21.53 8.81 9.39
CA LEU A 193 21.81 7.38 9.65
C LEU A 193 20.59 6.68 10.25
N ALA A 194 19.90 7.33 11.21
CA ALA A 194 18.68 6.78 11.79
C ALA A 194 17.55 6.55 10.77
N LYS A 195 17.51 7.32 9.66
CA LYS A 195 16.52 7.12 8.59
C LYS A 195 16.81 5.93 7.68
N ASN A 196 18.08 5.55 7.57
CA ASN A 196 18.52 4.39 6.78
C ASN A 196 18.53 3.10 7.62
N TYR A 197 18.11 3.17 8.88
CA TYR A 197 18.03 2.03 9.78
C TYR A 197 16.85 1.13 9.41
N ASP A 198 17.17 -0.10 9.02
CA ASP A 198 16.19 -1.14 8.72
C ASP A 198 15.86 -1.94 10.01
N ALA A 199 14.76 -1.56 10.66
CA ALA A 199 14.32 -2.19 11.91
C ALA A 199 13.99 -3.67 11.77
N SER A 200 13.69 -4.14 10.55
CA SER A 200 13.43 -5.55 10.26
C SER A 200 14.70 -6.41 10.30
N LYS A 201 15.88 -5.81 10.06
CA LYS A 201 17.18 -6.51 10.10
C LYS A 201 17.91 -6.37 11.43
N TYR A 202 17.70 -5.26 12.13
CA TYR A 202 18.53 -4.89 13.28
C TYR A 202 17.75 -4.71 14.60
N GLY A 203 16.44 -4.98 14.60
CA GLY A 203 15.55 -4.82 15.76
C GLY A 203 15.01 -3.39 15.91
N GLU A 204 14.23 -3.12 16.96
CA GLU A 204 13.68 -1.78 17.16
C GLU A 204 14.76 -0.78 17.63
N LEU A 205 14.89 0.33 16.90
CA LEU A 205 15.84 1.42 17.17
C LEU A 205 15.70 2.00 18.58
N ASN A 206 14.47 2.06 19.10
CA ASN A 206 14.19 2.58 20.44
C ASN A 206 14.86 1.74 21.54
N ALA A 207 15.05 0.44 21.33
CA ALA A 207 15.77 -0.42 22.27
C ALA A 207 17.29 -0.22 22.27
N PHE A 208 17.82 0.60 21.35
CA PHE A 208 19.25 0.94 21.24
C PHE A 208 19.55 2.40 21.60
N LEU A 209 18.56 3.29 21.49
CA LEU A 209 18.69 4.72 21.80
C LEU A 209 18.11 5.11 23.17
N SER A 210 17.40 4.21 23.87
CA SER A 210 16.93 4.45 25.24
C SER A 210 18.01 4.06 26.26
N VAL A 211 19.02 4.91 26.41
CA VAL A 211 19.83 5.04 27.64
C VAL A 211 19.88 6.52 28.00
#